data_AF-A0A935VCR8-F1
#
_entry.id   AF-A0A935VCR8-F1
#
_cell.length_a   1.000
_cell.length_b   1.000
_cell.length_c   1.000
_cell.angle_alpha   90.00
_cell.angle_beta   90.00
_cell.angle_gamma   90.00
#
_symmetry.space_group_name_H-M   'P 1'
#
loop_
_entity.id
_entity.type
_entity.pdbx_description
1 polymer ?
#
loop_
_entity_poly.entity_id
_entity_poly.type
_entity_poly.pdbx_seq_one_letter_code
_entity_poly.pdbx_strand_id
1 'polypeptide(L)'
;MTVFVKYNHKMNDISLRYDVTRRDLAKGRNLLVGAVAAPIVLGGLPLIVFFTLMFIFGATPPAAAAFLFFGLIAGAIGFLIGLGISGYLGYRRANWTTEMRERIAADGIRAEEVDWFKNELRSNERRSLKEISARDEVLADAYRDTLATRLTASRIIRSSKRELQLMQRRQQKLKQLAIQSSKDFQATLAGDITKIDSINKEAKVMLAEAETRMQMIEAASVRGSAVADSELILKKLSARVSDLPLALEEAKMAQEIRAELESEDELSKN
;
A
#
# COMPACT_ATOMS: atom_id res chain seq x y z
N MET A 1 8.52 -23.25 6.49
CA MET A 1 7.37 -23.15 7.43
C MET A 1 7.41 -21.87 8.28
N THR A 2 8.59 -21.38 8.68
CA THR A 2 8.79 -20.13 9.45
C THR A 2 8.27 -18.85 8.79
N VAL A 3 8.29 -18.76 7.45
CA VAL A 3 7.75 -17.60 6.70
C VAL A 3 6.23 -17.46 6.87
N PHE A 4 5.49 -18.57 7.01
CA PHE A 4 4.04 -18.55 7.20
C PHE A 4 3.62 -18.10 8.60
N VAL A 5 4.39 -18.47 9.64
CA VAL A 5 4.08 -18.12 11.03
C VAL A 5 4.24 -16.61 11.27
N LYS A 6 5.32 -16.00 10.76
CA LYS A 6 5.55 -14.54 10.89
C LYS A 6 4.51 -13.70 10.15
N TYR A 7 3.94 -14.23 9.07
CA TYR A 7 2.85 -13.57 8.34
C TYR A 7 1.51 -13.58 9.11
N ASN A 8 1.26 -14.62 9.91
CA ASN A 8 -0.02 -14.85 10.57
C ASN A 8 -0.24 -13.89 11.76
N HIS A 9 0.83 -13.53 12.49
CA HIS A 9 0.72 -12.61 13.62
C HIS A 9 0.40 -11.18 13.16
N LYS A 10 1.09 -10.69 12.12
CA LYS A 10 0.88 -9.33 11.56
C LYS A 10 -0.49 -9.13 10.93
N MET A 11 -1.14 -10.19 10.43
CA MET A 11 -2.47 -10.05 9.85
C MET A 11 -3.56 -9.80 10.89
N ASN A 12 -3.41 -10.31 12.12
CA ASN A 12 -4.46 -10.17 13.13
C ASN A 12 -4.60 -8.73 13.65
N ASP A 13 -3.50 -7.97 13.77
CA ASP A 13 -3.52 -6.59 14.27
C ASP A 13 -4.20 -5.61 13.29
N ILE A 14 -4.10 -5.88 11.98
CA ILE A 14 -4.74 -5.08 10.93
C ILE A 14 -6.27 -5.18 11.02
N SER A 15 -6.81 -6.33 11.49
CA SER A 15 -8.26 -6.59 11.53
C SER A 15 -9.04 -5.76 12.55
N LEU A 16 -8.36 -5.11 13.49
CA LEU A 16 -8.99 -4.31 14.54
C LEU A 16 -9.13 -2.83 14.17
N ARG A 17 -8.38 -2.36 13.16
CA ARG A 17 -8.20 -0.92 12.90
C ARG A 17 -8.82 -0.45 11.59
N TYR A 18 -8.91 -1.32 10.59
CA TYR A 18 -9.53 -1.03 9.31
C TYR A 18 -10.93 -1.64 9.24
N ASP A 19 -11.76 -1.16 8.32
CA ASP A 19 -13.02 -1.83 7.93
C ASP A 19 -12.74 -3.12 7.12
N VAL A 20 -11.70 -3.84 7.53
CA VAL A 20 -11.20 -5.09 6.96
C VAL A 20 -11.60 -6.18 7.94
N THR A 21 -12.69 -6.86 7.60
CA THR A 21 -13.20 -7.94 8.44
C THR A 21 -12.17 -9.07 8.50
N ARG A 22 -12.05 -9.79 9.63
CA ARG A 22 -11.25 -11.04 9.73
C ARG A 22 -11.51 -12.02 8.59
N ARG A 23 -12.73 -12.00 8.04
CA ARG A 23 -13.15 -12.75 6.85
C ARG A 23 -12.36 -12.39 5.59
N ASP A 24 -12.03 -11.12 5.38
CA ASP A 24 -11.25 -10.68 4.22
C ASP A 24 -9.81 -11.15 4.29
N LEU A 25 -9.20 -11.12 5.48
CA LEU A 25 -7.85 -11.67 5.69
C LEU A 25 -7.84 -13.19 5.51
N ALA A 26 -8.85 -13.88 6.05
CA ALA A 26 -9.00 -15.32 5.85
C ALA A 26 -9.18 -15.67 4.37
N LYS A 27 -9.92 -14.84 3.60
CA LYS A 27 -10.06 -14.99 2.15
C LYS A 27 -8.71 -14.89 1.44
N GLY A 28 -7.90 -13.89 1.77
CA GLY A 28 -6.54 -13.76 1.23
C GLY A 28 -5.65 -14.98 1.51
N ARG A 29 -5.71 -15.50 2.74
CA ARG A 29 -4.99 -16.73 3.13
C ARG A 29 -5.49 -17.96 2.38
N ASN A 30 -6.81 -18.14 2.28
CA ASN A 30 -7.41 -19.28 1.59
C ASN A 30 -7.10 -19.26 0.09
N LEU A 31 -7.04 -18.08 -0.53
CA LEU A 31 -6.61 -17.94 -1.93
C LEU A 31 -5.15 -18.38 -2.11
N LEU A 32 -4.25 -18.03 -1.18
CA LEU A 32 -2.86 -18.48 -1.21
C LEU A 32 -2.77 -20.00 -1.06
N VAL A 33 -3.35 -20.53 0.02
CA VAL A 33 -3.29 -21.95 0.33
C VAL A 33 -3.92 -22.77 -0.80
N GLY A 34 -5.09 -22.34 -1.30
CA GLY A 34 -5.75 -22.96 -2.44
C GLY A 34 -4.88 -22.92 -3.70
N ALA A 35 -4.24 -21.80 -4.02
CA ALA A 35 -3.37 -21.69 -5.19
C ALA A 35 -2.17 -22.66 -5.11
N VAL A 36 -1.53 -22.76 -3.95
CA VAL A 36 -0.37 -23.64 -3.76
C VAL A 36 -0.78 -25.11 -3.66
N ALA A 37 -1.90 -25.41 -3.00
CA ALA A 37 -2.37 -26.77 -2.78
C ALA A 37 -3.04 -27.39 -4.01
N ALA A 38 -3.66 -26.60 -4.88
CA ALA A 38 -4.41 -27.10 -6.05
C ALA A 38 -3.64 -28.11 -6.92
N PRO A 39 -2.41 -27.83 -7.41
CA PRO A 39 -1.67 -28.79 -8.24
C PRO A 39 -1.25 -30.05 -7.49
N ILE A 40 -0.94 -29.91 -6.19
CA ILE A 40 -0.50 -31.03 -5.34
C ILE A 40 -1.69 -31.95 -5.06
N VAL A 41 -2.84 -31.39 -4.68
CA VAL A 41 -4.03 -32.17 -4.34
C VAL A 41 -4.62 -32.79 -5.60
N LEU A 42 -4.79 -32.04 -6.69
CA LEU A 42 -5.42 -32.56 -7.90
C LEU A 42 -4.51 -33.51 -8.69
N GLY A 43 -3.18 -33.32 -8.63
CA GLY A 43 -2.24 -34.27 -9.24
C GLY A 43 -1.97 -35.49 -8.35
N GLY A 44 -1.83 -35.28 -7.04
CA GLY A 44 -1.46 -36.33 -6.09
C GLY A 44 -2.61 -37.25 -5.69
N LEU A 45 -3.83 -36.73 -5.54
CA LEU A 45 -4.97 -37.52 -5.08
C LEU A 45 -5.34 -38.66 -6.05
N PRO A 46 -5.40 -38.44 -7.38
CA PRO A 46 -5.57 -39.54 -8.33
C PRO A 46 -4.47 -40.59 -8.20
N LEU A 47 -3.21 -40.19 -8.09
CA LEU A 47 -2.09 -41.13 -7.92
C LEU A 47 -2.27 -41.98 -6.66
N ILE A 48 -2.59 -41.36 -5.51
CA ILE A 48 -2.83 -42.10 -4.25
C ILE A 48 -3.98 -43.10 -4.42
N VAL A 49 -5.09 -42.69 -5.03
CA VAL A 49 -6.24 -43.57 -5.27
C VAL A 49 -5.85 -44.75 -6.17
N PHE A 50 -5.19 -44.50 -7.30
CA PHE A 50 -4.78 -45.55 -8.23
C PHE A 50 -3.69 -46.47 -7.65
N PHE A 51 -2.76 -45.97 -6.85
CA PHE A 51 -1.80 -46.81 -6.13
C PHE A 51 -2.48 -47.69 -5.08
N THR A 52 -3.48 -47.16 -4.38
CA THR A 52 -4.26 -47.94 -3.41
C THR A 52 -5.06 -49.05 -4.11
N LEU A 53 -5.70 -48.74 -5.25
CA LEU A 53 -6.39 -49.73 -6.07
C LEU A 53 -5.43 -50.78 -6.64
N MET A 54 -4.24 -50.37 -7.08
CA MET A 54 -3.20 -51.29 -7.53
C MET A 54 -2.77 -52.25 -6.42
N PHE A 55 -2.65 -51.78 -5.17
CA PHE A 55 -2.28 -52.62 -4.04
C PHE A 55 -3.36 -53.63 -3.67
N ILE A 56 -4.64 -53.25 -3.76
CA ILE A 56 -5.77 -54.11 -3.39
C ILE A 56 -6.14 -55.08 -4.52
N PHE A 57 -6.15 -54.62 -5.77
CA PHE A 57 -6.69 -55.35 -6.93
C PHE A 57 -5.63 -55.73 -7.98
N GLY A 58 -4.37 -55.31 -7.81
CA GLY A 58 -3.27 -55.60 -8.74
C GLY A 58 -2.68 -57.00 -8.59
N ALA A 59 -3.50 -58.02 -8.31
CA ALA A 59 -3.06 -59.40 -8.12
C ALA A 59 -2.45 -60.01 -9.39
N THR A 60 -2.78 -59.47 -10.57
CA THR A 60 -2.19 -59.88 -11.85
C THR A 60 -1.30 -58.78 -12.42
N PRO A 61 -0.14 -59.11 -13.02
CA PRO A 61 0.73 -58.12 -13.64
C PRO A 61 0.04 -57.19 -14.67
N PRO A 62 -0.88 -57.68 -15.53
CA PRO A 62 -1.61 -56.81 -16.45
C PRO A 62 -2.51 -55.78 -15.75
N ALA A 63 -3.20 -56.19 -14.68
CA ALA A 63 -4.07 -55.28 -13.92
C ALA A 63 -3.25 -54.19 -13.22
N ALA A 64 -2.12 -54.56 -12.61
CA ALA A 64 -1.23 -53.60 -11.97
C ALA A 64 -0.67 -52.57 -12.97
N ALA A 65 -0.26 -53.02 -14.16
CA ALA A 65 0.21 -52.13 -15.23
C ALA A 65 -0.87 -51.15 -15.70
N ALA A 66 -2.12 -51.62 -15.85
CA ALA A 66 -3.25 -50.76 -16.22
C ALA A 66 -3.53 -49.69 -15.16
N PHE A 67 -3.58 -50.05 -13.86
CA PHE A 67 -3.77 -49.07 -12.78
C PHE A 67 -2.67 -48.02 -12.73
N LEU A 68 -1.41 -48.42 -12.93
CA LEU A 68 -0.29 -47.49 -12.97
C LEU A 68 -0.43 -46.52 -14.15
N PHE A 69 -0.74 -47.03 -15.34
CA PHE A 69 -0.90 -46.20 -16.54
C PHE A 69 -2.04 -45.18 -16.40
N PHE A 70 -3.22 -45.62 -15.95
CA PHE A 70 -4.35 -44.72 -15.69
C PHE A 70 -4.05 -43.74 -14.56
N GLY A 71 -3.35 -44.17 -13.51
CA GLY A 71 -2.90 -43.30 -12.43
C GLY A 71 -1.98 -42.19 -12.93
N LEU A 72 -1.01 -42.50 -13.80
CA LEU A 72 -0.12 -41.51 -14.39
C LEU A 72 -0.87 -40.53 -15.30
N ILE A 73 -1.77 -41.00 -16.15
CA ILE A 73 -2.57 -40.13 -17.02
C ILE A 73 -3.49 -39.24 -16.19
N ALA A 74 -4.23 -39.80 -15.24
CA ALA A 74 -5.12 -39.06 -14.36
C ALA A 74 -4.36 -38.05 -13.51
N GLY A 75 -3.18 -38.43 -13.01
CA GLY A 75 -2.27 -37.54 -12.29
C GLY A 75 -1.76 -36.40 -13.14
N ALA A 76 -1.35 -36.66 -14.40
CA ALA A 76 -0.91 -35.63 -15.33
C ALA A 76 -2.04 -34.65 -15.68
N ILE A 77 -3.24 -35.15 -16.00
CA ILE A 77 -4.43 -34.34 -16.28
C ILE A 77 -4.82 -33.51 -15.05
N GLY A 78 -4.88 -34.14 -13.87
CA GLY A 78 -5.20 -33.48 -12.60
C GLY A 78 -4.19 -32.39 -12.24
N PHE A 79 -2.90 -32.63 -12.49
CA PHE A 79 -1.86 -31.65 -12.29
C PHE A 79 -2.00 -30.45 -13.23
N LEU A 80 -2.29 -30.66 -14.53
CA LEU A 80 -2.54 -29.59 -15.48
C LEU A 80 -3.76 -28.74 -15.10
N ILE A 81 -4.87 -29.38 -14.70
CA ILE A 81 -6.05 -28.67 -14.18
C ILE A 81 -5.68 -27.89 -12.91
N GLY A 82 -4.92 -28.50 -12.01
CA GLY A 82 -4.46 -27.86 -10.78
C GLY A 82 -3.57 -26.64 -11.02
N LEU A 83 -2.73 -26.65 -12.07
CA LEU A 83 -2.00 -25.46 -12.50
C LEU A 83 -2.93 -24.36 -13.01
N GLY A 84 -3.96 -24.72 -13.78
CA GLY A 84 -4.97 -23.75 -14.24
C GLY A 84 -5.71 -23.08 -13.08
N ILE A 85 -6.17 -23.87 -12.10
CA ILE A 85 -6.81 -23.37 -10.88
C ILE A 85 -5.83 -22.55 -10.04
N SER A 86 -4.58 -22.99 -9.92
CA SER A 86 -3.52 -22.25 -9.22
C SER A 86 -3.31 -20.86 -9.82
N GLY A 87 -3.19 -20.77 -11.15
CA GLY A 87 -3.07 -19.51 -11.88
C GLY A 87 -4.27 -18.59 -11.65
N TYR A 88 -5.49 -19.13 -11.74
CA TYR A 88 -6.71 -18.36 -11.49
C TYR A 88 -6.79 -17.83 -10.04
N LEU A 89 -6.50 -18.67 -9.04
CA LEU A 89 -6.50 -18.25 -7.64
C LEU A 89 -5.38 -17.25 -7.34
N GLY A 90 -4.21 -17.42 -7.96
CA GLY A 90 -3.10 -16.47 -7.89
C GLY A 90 -3.47 -15.11 -8.46
N TYR A 91 -4.12 -15.08 -9.62
CA TYR A 91 -4.64 -13.84 -10.23
C TYR A 91 -5.67 -13.16 -9.31
N ARG A 92 -6.64 -13.91 -8.79
CA ARG A 92 -7.65 -13.37 -7.87
C ARG A 92 -7.01 -12.84 -6.58
N ARG A 93 -5.96 -13.50 -6.09
CA ARG A 93 -5.19 -13.02 -4.94
C ARG A 93 -4.47 -11.70 -5.25
N ALA A 94 -3.88 -11.56 -6.43
CA ALA A 94 -3.21 -10.32 -6.84
C ALA A 94 -4.19 -9.14 -6.87
N ASN A 95 -5.39 -9.35 -7.43
CA ASN A 95 -6.45 -8.33 -7.42
C ASN A 95 -6.88 -7.99 -5.98
N TRP A 96 -7.14 -9.00 -5.14
CA TRP A 96 -7.49 -8.79 -3.73
C TRP A 96 -6.41 -8.02 -2.95
N THR A 97 -5.13 -8.35 -3.14
CA THR A 97 -4.04 -7.60 -2.49
C THR A 97 -3.96 -6.15 -2.96
N THR A 98 -4.35 -5.88 -4.20
CA THR A 98 -4.39 -4.52 -4.74
C THR A 98 -5.52 -3.73 -4.11
N GLU A 99 -6.74 -4.28 -4.08
CA GLU A 99 -7.88 -3.67 -3.38
C GLU A 99 -7.57 -3.41 -1.91
N MET A 100 -6.94 -4.37 -1.22
CA MET A 100 -6.57 -4.23 0.19
C MET A 100 -5.57 -3.08 0.41
N ARG A 101 -4.55 -2.96 -0.45
CA ARG A 101 -3.59 -1.84 -0.37
C ARG A 101 -4.26 -0.49 -0.59
N GLU A 102 -5.23 -0.41 -1.50
CA GLU A 102 -5.97 0.84 -1.72
C GLU A 102 -6.83 1.21 -0.50
N ARG A 103 -7.48 0.23 0.14
CA ARG A 103 -8.23 0.47 1.40
C ARG A 103 -7.32 0.94 2.53
N ILE A 104 -6.19 0.26 2.75
CA ILE A 104 -5.21 0.65 3.78
C ILE A 104 -4.68 2.06 3.50
N ALA A 105 -4.38 2.36 2.23
CA ALA A 105 -3.86 3.67 1.85
C ALA A 105 -4.90 4.81 1.99
N ALA A 106 -6.21 4.49 1.91
CA ALA A 106 -7.26 5.49 2.08
C ALA A 106 -7.28 6.07 3.50
N ASP A 107 -6.98 5.25 4.52
CA ASP A 107 -6.94 5.68 5.92
C ASP A 107 -5.56 6.21 6.36
N GLY A 108 -4.58 6.23 5.44
CA GLY A 108 -3.19 6.53 5.72
C GLY A 108 -2.37 5.29 6.08
N ILE A 109 -1.17 5.20 5.50
CA ILE A 109 -0.25 4.08 5.72
C ILE A 109 0.44 4.27 7.07
N ARG A 110 0.48 3.22 7.89
CA ARG A 110 1.21 3.21 9.17
C ARG A 110 2.56 2.52 9.06
N ALA A 111 3.44 2.74 10.04
CA ALA A 111 4.75 2.11 10.14
C ALA A 111 4.70 0.56 10.03
N GLU A 112 3.71 -0.05 10.65
CA GLU A 112 3.50 -1.51 10.66
C GLU A 112 3.12 -2.07 9.27
N GLU A 113 2.49 -1.23 8.43
CA GLU A 113 1.93 -1.61 7.12
C GLU A 113 2.88 -1.40 5.96
N VAL A 114 4.03 -0.76 6.17
CA VAL A 114 5.04 -0.51 5.12
C VAL A 114 5.42 -1.78 4.37
N ASP A 115 5.37 -2.94 5.05
CA ASP A 115 5.60 -4.25 4.43
C ASP A 115 4.64 -4.57 3.26
N TRP A 116 3.40 -4.10 3.30
CA TRP A 116 2.41 -4.26 2.21
C TRP A 116 2.77 -3.43 0.98
N PHE A 117 3.55 -2.37 1.16
CA PHE A 117 3.95 -1.42 0.12
C PHE A 117 5.41 -1.60 -0.32
N LYS A 118 6.02 -2.76 -0.05
CA LYS A 118 7.40 -3.08 -0.48
C LYS A 118 7.69 -2.84 -1.95
N ASN A 119 6.69 -3.01 -2.81
CA ASN A 119 6.84 -2.81 -4.26
C ASN A 119 6.85 -1.31 -4.66
N GLU A 120 6.39 -0.41 -3.77
CA GLU A 120 6.42 1.04 -3.94
C GLU A 120 7.63 1.69 -3.25
N LEU A 121 8.40 0.90 -2.51
CA LEU A 121 9.67 1.33 -1.92
C LEU A 121 10.78 1.36 -2.97
N ARG A 122 11.60 2.41 -2.93
CA ARG A 122 12.81 2.50 -3.75
C ARG A 122 13.82 1.40 -3.32
N SER A 123 14.75 1.05 -4.20
CA SER A 123 15.75 0.00 -3.91
C SER A 123 16.66 0.37 -2.72
N ASN A 124 17.04 1.65 -2.62
CA ASN A 124 17.79 2.19 -1.49
C ASN A 124 16.97 2.11 -0.19
N GLU A 125 15.71 2.53 -0.19
CA GLU A 125 14.83 2.49 1.00
C GLU A 125 14.68 1.07 1.55
N ARG A 126 14.52 0.07 0.67
CA ARG A 126 14.46 -1.35 1.08
C ARG A 126 15.76 -1.82 1.72
N ARG A 127 16.90 -1.37 1.19
CA ARG A 127 18.22 -1.70 1.72
C ARG A 127 18.44 -1.02 3.07
N SER A 128 18.19 0.28 3.17
CA SER A 128 18.28 1.08 4.40
C SER A 128 17.38 0.49 5.49
N LEU A 129 16.12 0.19 5.19
CA LEU A 129 15.20 -0.42 6.16
C LEU A 129 15.74 -1.76 6.67
N LYS A 130 16.28 -2.61 5.79
CA LYS A 130 16.86 -3.89 6.18
C LYS A 130 18.09 -3.69 7.07
N GLU A 131 18.97 -2.76 6.72
CA GLU A 131 20.19 -2.47 7.46
C GLU A 131 19.91 -1.85 8.84
N ILE A 132 19.03 -0.85 8.90
CA ILE A 132 18.60 -0.21 10.14
C ILE A 132 17.92 -1.25 11.04
N SER A 133 17.00 -2.06 10.50
CA SER A 133 16.32 -3.11 11.27
C SER A 133 17.22 -4.19 11.85
N ALA A 134 18.43 -4.36 11.29
CA ALA A 134 19.41 -5.31 11.81
C ALA A 134 20.28 -4.71 12.93
N ARG A 135 20.37 -3.37 13.01
CA ARG A 135 21.22 -2.64 13.95
C ARG A 135 20.43 -2.15 15.17
N ASP A 136 19.28 -1.53 14.93
CA ASP A 136 18.48 -0.87 15.96
C ASP A 136 16.98 -0.93 15.60
N GLU A 137 16.18 -1.58 16.44
CA GLU A 137 14.74 -1.73 16.24
C GLU A 137 13.99 -0.41 16.42
N VAL A 138 14.41 0.46 17.35
CA VAL A 138 13.77 1.76 17.61
C VAL A 138 13.96 2.69 16.42
N LEU A 139 15.18 2.73 15.89
CA LEU A 139 15.48 3.52 14.69
C LEU A 139 14.76 2.95 13.46
N ALA A 140 14.58 1.63 13.40
CA ALA A 140 13.84 0.99 12.31
C ALA A 140 12.35 1.35 12.35
N ASP A 141 11.74 1.47 13.53
CA ASP A 141 10.35 1.88 13.66
C ASP A 141 10.16 3.36 13.29
N ALA A 142 11.07 4.25 13.69
CA ALA A 142 11.09 5.64 13.22
C ALA A 142 11.28 5.73 11.68
N TYR A 143 12.13 4.86 11.11
CA TYR A 143 12.31 4.79 9.65
C TYR A 143 11.06 4.25 8.95
N ARG A 144 10.35 3.27 9.53
CA ARG A 144 9.08 2.78 9.00
C ARG A 144 7.99 3.86 9.04
N ASP A 145 7.91 4.63 10.11
CA ASP A 145 6.93 5.70 10.24
C ASP A 145 7.16 6.83 9.21
N THR A 146 8.42 7.22 9.02
CA THR A 146 8.80 8.18 7.98
C THR A 146 8.59 7.64 6.56
N LEU A 147 8.83 6.35 6.32
CA LEU A 147 8.47 5.69 5.06
C LEU A 147 6.96 5.68 4.81
N ALA A 148 6.17 5.42 5.84
CA ALA A 148 4.72 5.39 5.77
C ALA A 148 4.16 6.78 5.41
N THR A 149 4.71 7.83 6.03
CA THR A 149 4.46 9.24 5.69
C THR A 149 4.81 9.54 4.24
N ARG A 150 6.01 9.14 3.77
CA ARG A 150 6.44 9.34 2.38
C ARG A 150 5.51 8.65 1.38
N LEU A 151 5.14 7.40 1.64
CA LEU A 151 4.28 6.61 0.77
C LEU A 151 2.88 7.22 0.67
N THR A 152 2.33 7.65 1.81
CA THR A 152 1.03 8.35 1.88
C THR A 152 1.07 9.64 1.07
N ALA A 153 2.06 10.51 1.30
CA ALA A 153 2.25 11.75 0.55
C ALA A 153 2.39 11.51 -0.97
N SER A 154 3.19 10.52 -1.37
CA SER A 154 3.37 10.15 -2.78
C SER A 154 2.07 9.69 -3.44
N ARG A 155 1.23 8.94 -2.72
CA ARG A 155 -0.08 8.49 -3.20
C ARG A 155 -1.06 9.64 -3.32
N ILE A 156 -1.13 10.55 -2.34
CA ILE A 156 -1.96 11.77 -2.41
C ILE A 156 -1.56 12.61 -3.62
N ILE A 157 -0.26 12.84 -3.85
CA ILE A 157 0.20 13.58 -5.05
C ILE A 157 -0.30 12.92 -6.34
N ARG A 158 -0.25 11.58 -6.41
CA ARG A 158 -0.68 10.83 -7.58
C ARG A 158 -2.21 10.87 -7.77
N SER A 159 -3.00 10.70 -6.72
CA SER A 159 -4.46 10.75 -6.79
C SER A 159 -4.93 12.17 -7.11
N SER A 160 -4.46 13.20 -6.39
CA SER A 160 -4.80 14.60 -6.65
C SER A 160 -4.46 15.02 -8.07
N LYS A 161 -3.33 14.59 -8.63
CA LYS A 161 -2.97 14.88 -10.03
C LYS A 161 -3.97 14.27 -11.03
N ARG A 162 -4.43 13.03 -10.78
CA ARG A 162 -5.43 12.36 -11.63
C ARG A 162 -6.78 13.06 -11.54
N GLU A 163 -7.22 13.40 -10.33
CA GLU A 163 -8.50 14.08 -10.10
C GLU A 163 -8.51 15.49 -10.71
N LEU A 164 -7.43 16.25 -10.53
CA LEU A 164 -7.26 17.57 -11.11
C LEU A 164 -7.36 17.51 -12.65
N GLN A 165 -6.71 16.54 -13.30
CA GLN A 165 -6.84 16.34 -14.74
C GLN A 165 -8.27 15.99 -15.18
N LEU A 166 -8.98 15.18 -14.41
CA LEU A 166 -10.38 14.84 -14.70
C LEU A 166 -11.31 16.05 -14.52
N MET A 167 -11.12 16.84 -13.45
CA MET A 167 -11.92 18.03 -13.19
C MET A 167 -11.66 19.14 -14.21
N GLN A 168 -10.41 19.37 -14.61
CA GLN A 168 -10.08 20.31 -15.67
C GLN A 168 -10.74 19.93 -17.00
N ARG A 169 -10.73 18.63 -17.36
CA ARG A 169 -11.44 18.13 -18.55
C ARG A 169 -12.95 18.33 -18.46
N ARG A 170 -13.54 18.09 -17.28
CA ARG A 170 -14.99 18.34 -17.04
C ARG A 170 -15.31 19.83 -17.17
N GLN A 171 -14.49 20.70 -16.60
CA GLN A 171 -14.64 22.15 -16.68
C GLN A 171 -14.57 22.64 -18.14
N GLN A 172 -13.63 22.14 -18.94
CA GLN A 172 -13.51 22.49 -20.36
C GLN A 172 -14.75 22.07 -21.16
N LYS A 173 -15.27 20.85 -20.92
CA LYS A 173 -16.50 20.37 -21.57
C LYS A 173 -17.71 21.24 -21.23
N LEU A 174 -17.84 21.66 -19.97
CA LEU A 174 -18.95 22.53 -19.56
C LEU A 174 -18.87 23.92 -20.17
N LYS A 175 -17.66 24.49 -20.25
CA LYS A 175 -17.43 25.76 -20.93
C LYS A 175 -17.89 25.72 -22.40
N GLN A 176 -17.71 24.59 -23.07
CA GLN A 176 -18.15 24.40 -24.46
C GLN A 176 -19.66 24.26 -24.61
N LEU A 177 -20.35 23.68 -23.63
CA LEU A 177 -21.79 23.36 -23.74
C LEU A 177 -22.71 24.57 -23.45
N ALA A 178 -22.20 25.67 -22.91
CA ALA A 178 -22.91 26.95 -22.72
C ALA A 178 -24.34 26.84 -22.11
N ILE A 179 -24.61 25.81 -21.31
CA ILE A 179 -25.92 25.58 -20.71
C ILE A 179 -26.13 26.57 -19.55
N GLN A 180 -27.29 27.22 -19.48
CA GLN A 180 -27.61 28.24 -18.46
C GLN A 180 -27.47 27.71 -17.01
N SER A 181 -27.75 26.42 -16.77
CA SER A 181 -27.56 25.74 -15.47
C SER A 181 -26.10 25.39 -15.15
N SER A 182 -25.14 25.70 -16.03
CA SER A 182 -23.74 25.34 -15.83
C SER A 182 -22.94 26.33 -14.99
N LYS A 183 -23.45 27.54 -14.71
CA LYS A 183 -22.68 28.56 -13.97
C LYS A 183 -22.40 28.14 -12.52
N ASP A 184 -23.40 27.66 -11.81
CA ASP A 184 -23.25 27.21 -10.41
C ASP A 184 -22.31 26.00 -10.34
N PHE A 185 -22.48 25.03 -11.25
CA PHE A 185 -21.62 23.86 -11.31
C PHE A 185 -20.18 24.19 -11.71
N GLN A 186 -19.96 25.19 -12.58
CA GLN A 186 -18.63 25.70 -12.90
C GLN A 186 -17.96 26.35 -11.69
N ALA A 187 -18.70 27.09 -10.88
CA ALA A 187 -18.19 27.68 -9.64
C ALA A 187 -17.80 26.59 -8.62
N THR A 188 -18.65 25.57 -8.44
CA THR A 188 -18.32 24.41 -7.58
C THR A 188 -17.06 23.69 -8.05
N LEU A 189 -16.97 23.38 -9.36
CA LEU A 189 -15.78 22.72 -9.93
C LEU A 189 -14.52 23.57 -9.79
N ALA A 190 -14.61 24.90 -9.94
CA ALA A 190 -13.47 25.78 -9.73
C ALA A 190 -12.98 25.71 -8.27
N GLY A 191 -13.91 25.73 -7.31
CA GLY A 191 -13.59 25.56 -5.89
C GLY A 191 -13.01 24.18 -5.55
N ASP A 192 -13.47 23.12 -6.20
CA ASP A 192 -12.91 21.78 -5.99
C ASP A 192 -11.51 21.65 -6.60
N ILE A 193 -11.26 22.27 -7.76
CA ILE A 193 -9.93 22.32 -8.38
C ILE A 193 -8.94 23.03 -7.47
N THR A 194 -9.30 24.16 -6.86
CA THR A 194 -8.40 24.89 -5.96
C THR A 194 -8.11 24.10 -4.69
N LYS A 195 -9.11 23.41 -4.11
CA LYS A 195 -8.92 22.49 -2.97
C LYS A 195 -8.00 21.32 -3.31
N ILE A 196 -8.18 20.68 -4.46
CA ILE A 196 -7.32 19.55 -4.87
C ILE A 196 -5.89 20.02 -5.15
N ASP A 197 -5.73 21.22 -5.71
CA ASP A 197 -4.41 21.82 -5.93
C ASP A 197 -3.70 22.16 -4.60
N SER A 198 -4.43 22.68 -3.60
CA SER A 198 -3.86 22.92 -2.27
C SER A 198 -3.42 21.62 -1.59
N ILE A 199 -4.26 20.58 -1.63
CA ILE A 199 -3.91 19.23 -1.14
C ILE A 199 -2.66 18.70 -1.85
N ASN A 200 -2.53 18.91 -3.18
CA ASN A 200 -1.35 18.50 -3.93
C ASN A 200 -0.07 19.22 -3.46
N LYS A 201 -0.18 20.52 -3.17
CA LYS A 201 0.94 21.34 -2.68
C LYS A 201 1.36 20.90 -1.27
N GLU A 202 0.41 20.74 -0.36
CA GLU A 202 0.66 20.23 1.01
C GLU A 202 1.34 18.85 0.98
N ALA A 203 0.84 17.94 0.15
CA ALA A 203 1.42 16.61 0.02
C ALA A 203 2.86 16.63 -0.54
N LYS A 204 3.22 17.61 -1.39
CA LYS A 204 4.61 17.79 -1.85
C LYS A 204 5.53 18.27 -0.73
N VAL A 205 5.04 19.18 0.12
CA VAL A 205 5.78 19.62 1.31
C VAL A 205 6.00 18.44 2.25
N MET A 206 4.94 17.69 2.57
CA MET A 206 5.00 16.48 3.39
C MET A 206 5.97 15.42 2.82
N LEU A 207 6.00 15.25 1.50
CA LEU A 207 6.95 14.35 0.83
C LEU A 207 8.40 14.80 1.04
N ALA A 208 8.69 16.08 0.83
CA ALA A 208 10.03 16.63 1.01
C ALA A 208 10.49 16.52 2.47
N GLU A 209 9.59 16.80 3.42
CA GLU A 209 9.85 16.58 4.84
C GLU A 209 10.18 15.12 5.15
N ALA A 210 9.37 14.17 4.65
CA ALA A 210 9.63 12.76 4.88
C ALA A 210 10.99 12.33 4.28
N GLU A 211 11.34 12.81 3.09
CA GLU A 211 12.65 12.58 2.45
C GLU A 211 13.81 13.11 3.30
N THR A 212 13.72 14.33 3.81
CA THR A 212 14.75 14.87 4.72
C THR A 212 14.85 14.07 6.02
N ARG A 213 13.72 13.64 6.61
CA ARG A 213 13.71 12.82 7.83
C ARG A 213 14.36 11.45 7.61
N MET A 214 14.09 10.78 6.50
CA MET A 214 14.75 9.52 6.18
C MET A 214 16.26 9.69 6.02
N GLN A 215 16.72 10.74 5.34
CA GLN A 215 18.16 11.00 5.19
C GLN A 215 18.85 11.24 6.54
N MET A 216 18.18 11.94 7.47
CA MET A 216 18.68 12.13 8.84
C MET A 216 18.76 10.81 9.61
N ILE A 217 17.74 9.95 9.50
CA ILE A 217 17.73 8.62 10.15
C ILE A 217 18.82 7.73 9.56
N GLU A 218 19.01 7.75 8.24
CA GLU A 218 20.08 7.01 7.56
C GLU A 218 21.46 7.50 8.02
N ALA A 219 21.66 8.82 8.13
CA ALA A 219 22.90 9.39 8.63
C ALA A 219 23.16 9.00 10.11
N ALA A 220 22.13 8.98 10.96
CA ALA A 220 22.23 8.54 12.34
C ALA A 220 22.60 7.04 12.44
N SER A 221 21.96 6.19 11.62
CA SER A 221 22.25 4.76 11.53
C SER A 221 23.69 4.46 11.11
N VAL A 222 24.21 5.21 10.14
CA VAL A 222 25.60 5.04 9.66
C VAL A 222 26.60 5.48 10.70
N ARG A 223 26.32 6.56 11.46
CA ARG A 223 27.20 7.08 12.50
C ARG A 223 27.23 6.21 13.77
N GLY A 224 26.32 5.25 13.91
CA GLY A 224 26.26 4.36 15.07
C GLY A 224 26.03 5.13 16.37
N SER A 225 25.28 6.23 16.33
CA SER A 225 25.07 7.10 17.50
C SER A 225 24.49 6.31 18.67
N ALA A 226 25.09 6.48 19.86
CA ALA A 226 24.60 5.90 21.09
C ALA A 226 23.11 6.27 21.29
N VAL A 227 22.32 5.35 21.84
CA VAL A 227 20.85 5.44 21.99
C VAL A 227 20.37 6.81 22.54
N ALA A 228 21.15 7.44 23.42
CA ALA A 228 20.86 8.77 23.97
C ALA A 228 20.90 9.91 22.93
N ASP A 229 21.81 9.86 21.96
CA ASP A 229 21.88 10.84 20.87
C ASP A 229 20.74 10.63 19.88
N SER A 230 20.35 9.38 19.65
CA SER A 230 19.18 9.03 18.82
C SER A 230 17.88 9.57 19.43
N GLU A 231 17.69 9.45 20.75
CA GLU A 231 16.54 10.05 21.45
C GLU A 231 16.54 11.58 21.39
N LEU A 232 17.70 12.22 21.53
CA LEU A 232 17.81 13.68 21.46
C LEU A 232 17.55 14.20 20.04
N ILE A 233 17.99 13.48 19.02
CA ILE A 233 17.68 13.75 17.61
C ILE A 233 16.18 13.55 17.36
N LEU A 234 15.58 12.46 17.84
CA LEU A 234 14.13 12.21 17.71
C LEU A 234 13.29 13.27 18.43
N LYS A 235 13.71 13.73 19.61
CA LYS A 235 13.06 14.86 20.32
C LYS A 235 13.16 16.15 19.53
N LYS A 236 14.34 16.50 18.99
CA LYS A 236 14.52 17.67 18.12
C LYS A 236 13.67 17.59 16.85
N LEU A 237 13.49 16.38 16.30
CA LEU A 237 12.61 16.14 15.17
C LEU A 237 11.14 16.35 15.55
N SER A 238 10.69 15.81 16.69
CA SER A 238 9.32 16.02 17.17
C SER A 238 9.02 17.49 17.48
N ALA A 239 9.98 18.22 18.05
CA ALA A 239 9.84 19.65 18.35
C ALA A 239 9.76 20.50 17.07
N ARG A 240 10.49 20.16 16.01
CA ARG A 240 10.30 20.81 14.71
C ARG A 240 8.92 20.54 14.10
N VAL A 241 8.27 19.42 14.44
CA VAL A 241 6.90 19.12 13.98
C VAL A 241 5.86 19.92 14.75
N SER A 242 6.07 20.23 16.03
CA SER A 242 5.16 21.09 16.79
C SER A 242 5.23 22.55 16.37
N ASP A 243 6.38 23.02 15.88
CA ASP A 243 6.57 24.43 15.48
C ASP A 243 6.16 24.70 14.01
N LEU A 244 5.99 23.65 13.20
CA LEU A 244 5.59 23.74 11.80
C LEU A 244 4.14 24.21 11.58
N PRO A 245 3.11 23.79 12.34
CA PRO A 245 1.79 24.39 12.25
C PRO A 245 1.83 25.88 12.61
N LEU A 246 2.69 26.29 13.55
CA LEU A 246 2.87 27.69 13.92
C LEU A 246 3.47 28.52 12.78
N ALA A 247 4.46 27.98 12.07
CA ALA A 247 5.05 28.65 10.90
C ALA A 247 4.09 28.73 9.70
N LEU A 248 3.21 27.73 9.54
CA LEU A 248 2.17 27.72 8.53
C LEU A 248 1.03 28.69 8.88
N GLU A 249 0.70 28.81 10.17
CA GLU A 249 -0.26 29.77 10.71
C GLU A 249 0.27 31.20 10.64
N GLU A 250 1.56 31.43 10.90
CA GLU A 250 2.25 32.71 10.71
C GLU A 250 2.27 33.11 9.22
N ALA A 251 2.56 32.16 8.31
CA ALA A 251 2.48 32.41 6.87
C ALA A 251 1.06 32.73 6.40
N LYS A 252 0.04 32.13 7.03
CA LYS A 252 -1.37 32.37 6.73
C LYS A 252 -1.83 33.73 7.25
N MET A 253 -1.45 34.09 8.48
CA MET A 253 -1.68 35.43 9.05
C MET A 253 -0.97 36.51 8.24
N ALA A 254 0.26 36.26 7.76
CA ALA A 254 0.97 37.21 6.90
C ALA A 254 0.27 37.42 5.55
N GLN A 255 -0.38 36.39 4.99
CA GLN A 255 -1.20 36.53 3.79
C GLN A 255 -2.51 37.27 4.06
N GLU A 256 -3.15 37.01 5.20
CA GLU A 256 -4.39 37.66 5.61
C GLU A 256 -4.17 39.16 5.85
N ILE A 257 -3.09 39.52 6.54
CA ILE A 257 -2.66 40.93 6.74
C ILE A 257 -2.36 41.60 5.41
N ARG A 258 -1.72 40.91 4.46
CA ARG A 258 -1.42 41.47 3.15
C ARG A 258 -2.69 41.70 2.31
N ALA A 259 -3.66 40.81 2.42
CA ALA A 259 -4.95 40.95 1.75
C ALA A 259 -5.80 42.08 2.36
N GLU A 260 -5.76 42.26 3.68
CA GLU A 260 -6.40 43.41 4.35
C GLU A 260 -5.75 44.73 3.90
N LEU A 261 -4.42 44.82 3.89
CA LEU A 261 -3.69 46.01 3.44
C LEU A 261 -3.96 46.35 1.97
N GLU A 262 -4.04 45.34 1.09
CA GLU A 262 -4.39 45.54 -0.32
C GLU A 262 -5.85 46.02 -0.48
N SER A 263 -6.77 45.54 0.37
CA SER A 263 -8.17 45.99 0.37
C SER A 263 -8.37 47.42 0.91
N GLU A 264 -7.59 47.83 1.90
CA GLU A 264 -7.60 49.19 2.45
C GLU A 264 -7.00 50.20 1.45
N ASP A 265 -5.95 49.81 0.73
CA ASP A 265 -5.33 50.65 -0.31
C ASP A 265 -6.26 50.88 -1.51
N GLU A 266 -7.12 49.92 -1.85
CA GLU A 266 -8.16 50.07 -2.88
C GLU A 266 -9.35 50.93 -2.42
N LEU A 267 -9.65 50.94 -1.12
CA LEU A 267 -10.68 51.79 -0.52
C LEU A 267 -10.24 53.26 -0.37
N SER A 268 -8.95 53.55 -0.20
CA SER A 268 -8.46 54.95 -0.09
C SER A 268 -8.30 55.67 -1.45
N LYS A 269 -8.37 54.93 -2.57
CA LYS A 269 -8.25 55.46 -3.93
C LYS A 269 -9.60 55.76 -4.62
N ASN A 270 -10.73 55.46 -3.96
CA ASN A 270 -12.08 55.87 -4.37
C ASN A 270 -12.60 56.99 -3.47
#